data_AF-A0A2M8UC09-F1
#
_entry.id   AF-A0A2M8UC09-F1
#
_cell.length_a   1.000
_cell.length_b   1.000
_cell.length_c   1.000
_cell.angle_alpha   90.00
_cell.angle_beta   90.00
_cell.angle_gamma   90.00
#
_symmetry.space_group_name_H-M   'P 1'
#
loop_
_entity.id
_entity.type
_entity.pdbx_description
1 polymer ?
#
loop_
_entity_poly.entity_id
_entity_poly.type
_entity_poly.pdbx_seq_one_letter_code
_entity_poly.pdbx_strand_id
1 'polypeptide(L)'
;MIRVAAISLFLLLAACATTPTEWVRSDTGAVQRDSDYKDCRNIAWKQALDESSSTRPLYPPWTGTGFNTWGAPWREPRTPSYFDRGPREAEFTDYCMRERGYRLQVVGSAR
;
A
#
# COMPACT_ATOMS: atom_id res chain seq x y z
N MET A 1 28.68 -30.98 -11.95
CA MET A 1 27.19 -30.89 -12.10
C MET A 1 26.52 -30.19 -10.93
N ILE A 2 26.83 -30.53 -9.67
CA ILE A 2 26.21 -29.92 -8.46
C ILE A 2 26.40 -28.38 -8.38
N ARG A 3 27.58 -27.85 -8.77
CA ARG A 3 27.86 -26.40 -8.76
C ARG A 3 26.99 -25.59 -9.74
N VAL A 4 26.67 -26.15 -10.90
CA VAL A 4 25.86 -25.47 -11.93
C VAL A 4 24.39 -25.43 -11.51
N ALA A 5 23.90 -26.49 -10.88
CA ALA A 5 22.56 -26.55 -10.31
C ALA A 5 22.38 -25.54 -9.15
N ALA A 6 23.38 -25.41 -8.27
CA ALA A 6 23.34 -24.45 -7.16
C ALA A 6 23.34 -22.98 -7.63
N ILE A 7 24.11 -22.65 -8.68
CA ILE A 7 24.16 -21.30 -9.26
C ILE A 7 22.82 -20.97 -9.95
N SER A 8 22.23 -21.94 -10.66
CA SER A 8 20.94 -21.77 -11.34
C SER A 8 19.80 -21.55 -10.33
N LEU A 9 19.82 -22.26 -9.19
CA LEU A 9 18.86 -22.08 -8.11
C LEU A 9 19.00 -20.71 -7.43
N PHE A 10 20.24 -20.23 -7.22
CA PHE A 10 20.49 -18.90 -6.66
C PHE A 10 20.03 -17.76 -7.58
N LEU A 11 20.20 -17.92 -8.91
CA LEU A 11 19.72 -16.95 -9.90
C LEU A 11 18.18 -16.89 -9.95
N LEU A 12 17.51 -18.04 -9.79
CA LEU A 12 16.04 -18.09 -9.70
C LEU A 12 15.51 -17.46 -8.40
N LEU A 13 16.23 -17.62 -7.29
CA LEU A 13 15.89 -16.98 -6.01
C LEU A 13 16.11 -15.45 -6.06
N ALA A 14 17.12 -14.98 -6.79
CA ALA A 14 17.37 -13.55 -6.98
C ALA A 14 16.31 -12.87 -7.86
N ALA A 15 15.64 -13.60 -8.75
CA ALA A 15 14.54 -13.07 -9.56
C ALA A 15 13.26 -12.77 -8.76
N CYS A 16 13.15 -13.31 -7.54
CA CYS A 16 12.09 -12.95 -6.59
C CYS A 16 12.44 -11.71 -5.75
N ALA A 17 13.53 -10.99 -6.06
CA ALA A 17 13.83 -9.72 -5.42
C ALA A 17 12.72 -8.72 -5.76
N THR A 18 11.93 -8.40 -4.74
CA THR A 18 10.86 -7.39 -4.71
C THR A 18 11.21 -6.20 -5.59
N THR A 19 10.50 -6.02 -6.69
CA THR A 19 10.62 -4.82 -7.52
C THR A 19 10.30 -3.62 -6.62
N PRO A 20 11.27 -2.73 -6.34
CA PRO A 20 11.02 -1.60 -5.44
C PRO A 20 9.93 -0.74 -6.06
N THR A 21 8.90 -0.42 -5.29
CA THR A 21 7.87 0.53 -5.70
C THR A 21 8.03 1.83 -4.95
N GLU A 22 7.89 2.96 -5.63
CA GLU A 22 8.01 4.29 -5.05
C GLU A 22 6.82 5.16 -5.47
N TRP A 23 6.42 6.08 -4.60
CA TRP A 23 5.46 7.12 -4.93
C TRP A 23 6.12 8.19 -5.78
N VAL A 24 5.56 8.49 -6.95
CA VAL A 24 6.12 9.52 -7.84
C VAL A 24 5.05 10.52 -8.28
N ARG A 25 5.46 11.79 -8.33
CA ARG A 25 4.71 12.93 -8.89
C ARG A 25 5.74 13.84 -9.55
N SER A 26 5.50 14.24 -10.80
CA SER A 26 6.51 14.87 -11.67
C SER A 26 7.06 16.21 -11.19
N ASP A 27 6.35 16.87 -10.28
CA ASP A 27 6.65 18.19 -9.75
C ASP A 27 7.28 18.16 -8.35
N THR A 28 7.65 16.97 -7.83
CA THR A 28 8.25 16.85 -6.48
C THR A 28 9.53 16.04 -6.44
N GLY A 29 10.44 16.48 -5.56
CA GLY A 29 11.60 15.71 -5.14
C GLY A 29 11.30 14.81 -3.95
N ALA A 30 12.27 13.95 -3.61
CA ALA A 30 12.17 12.95 -2.55
C ALA A 30 11.77 13.54 -1.19
N VAL A 31 12.37 14.67 -0.78
CA VAL A 31 12.09 15.31 0.51
C VAL A 31 10.62 15.73 0.63
N GLN A 32 10.05 16.33 -0.42
CA GLN A 32 8.64 16.73 -0.42
C GLN A 32 7.72 15.52 -0.40
N ARG A 33 8.02 14.50 -1.19
CA ARG A 33 7.25 13.25 -1.20
C ARG A 33 7.24 12.57 0.16
N ASP A 34 8.39 12.49 0.83
CA ASP A 34 8.49 11.83 2.13
C ASP A 34 7.74 12.61 3.22
N SER A 35 7.74 13.96 3.13
CA SER A 35 6.89 14.82 3.94
C SER A 35 5.40 14.58 3.65
N ASP A 36 5.01 14.56 2.37
CA ASP A 36 3.63 14.33 1.94
C ASP A 36 3.12 12.96 2.41
N TYR A 37 3.98 11.93 2.31
CA TYR A 37 3.68 10.58 2.80
C TYR A 37 3.49 10.56 4.31
N LYS A 38 4.35 11.23 5.07
CA LYS A 38 4.22 11.33 6.54
C LYS A 38 2.93 12.05 6.94
N ASP A 39 2.57 13.12 6.25
CA ASP A 39 1.31 13.84 6.51
C ASP A 39 0.10 12.97 6.20
N CYS A 40 0.11 12.28 5.06
CA CYS A 40 -0.94 11.32 4.71
C CYS A 40 -1.05 10.19 5.74
N ARG A 41 0.06 9.63 6.22
CA ARG A 41 0.07 8.62 7.29
C ARG A 41 -0.54 9.14 8.59
N ASN A 42 -0.23 10.38 8.98
CA ASN A 42 -0.78 10.98 10.20
C ASN A 42 -2.30 11.17 10.13
N ILE A 43 -2.82 11.56 8.97
CA ILE A 43 -4.27 11.67 8.72
C ILE A 43 -4.90 10.28 8.75
N ALA A 44 -4.32 9.35 8.01
CA ALA A 44 -4.77 7.97 7.90
C ALA A 44 -4.82 7.26 9.26
N TRP A 45 -3.84 7.49 10.12
CA TRP A 45 -3.81 6.91 11.47
C TRP A 45 -5.01 7.36 12.31
N LYS A 46 -5.35 8.65 12.26
CA LYS A 46 -6.52 9.20 12.98
C LYS A 46 -7.83 8.64 12.42
N GLN A 47 -7.95 8.60 11.09
CA GLN A 47 -9.13 8.08 10.41
C GLN A 47 -9.34 6.59 10.67
N ALA A 48 -8.26 5.79 10.62
CA ALA A 48 -8.32 4.37 10.92
C ALA A 48 -8.67 4.11 12.39
N LEU A 49 -8.14 4.91 13.32
CA LEU A 49 -8.51 4.82 14.73
C LEU A 49 -9.99 5.15 14.95
N ASP A 50 -10.47 6.26 14.40
CA ASP A 50 -11.87 6.68 14.52
C ASP A 50 -12.82 5.64 13.91
N GLU A 51 -12.52 5.18 12.70
CA GLU A 51 -13.34 4.18 12.00
C GLU A 51 -13.30 2.81 12.69
N SER A 52 -12.22 2.45 13.40
CA SER A 52 -12.04 1.11 14.00
C SER A 52 -13.08 0.70 15.05
N SER A 53 -13.82 1.67 15.59
CA SER A 53 -14.91 1.48 16.55
C SER A 53 -16.29 1.76 15.98
N SER A 54 -16.35 2.09 14.68
CA SER A 54 -17.58 2.43 13.98
C SER A 54 -18.32 1.18 13.49
N THR A 55 -19.64 1.27 13.40
CA THR A 55 -20.49 0.24 12.80
C THR A 55 -20.50 0.28 11.27
N ARG A 56 -19.90 1.31 10.66
CA ARG A 56 -19.85 1.53 9.21
C ARG A 56 -18.58 2.29 8.78
N PRO A 57 -18.15 2.17 7.52
CA PRO A 57 -17.12 3.06 6.97
C PRO A 57 -17.52 4.53 7.11
N LEU A 58 -16.55 5.37 7.51
CA LEU A 58 -16.68 6.80 7.73
C LEU A 58 -15.95 7.59 6.64
N TYR A 59 -14.78 7.11 6.20
CA TYR A 59 -13.91 7.84 5.29
C TYR A 59 -13.75 7.12 3.94
N PRO A 60 -13.55 7.87 2.84
CA PRO A 60 -13.12 7.27 1.59
C PRO A 60 -11.70 6.69 1.71
N PRO A 61 -11.34 5.67 0.92
CA PRO A 61 -12.17 5.06 -0.10
C PRO A 61 -13.16 4.08 0.58
N TRP A 62 -14.45 4.19 0.25
CA TRP A 62 -15.51 3.30 0.76
C TRP A 62 -15.46 1.90 0.11
N THR A 63 -14.40 1.64 -0.62
CA THR A 63 -14.04 0.31 -1.08
C THR A 63 -13.61 -0.45 0.17
N GLY A 64 -14.30 -1.51 0.56
CA GLY A 64 -13.99 -2.28 1.77
C GLY A 64 -12.66 -3.05 1.69
N THR A 65 -11.60 -2.52 1.05
CA THR A 65 -10.40 -3.29 0.70
C THR A 65 -9.53 -3.61 1.91
N GLY A 66 -9.71 -2.93 3.05
CA GLY A 66 -9.17 -3.34 4.35
C GLY A 66 -9.69 -4.68 4.91
N PHE A 67 -10.78 -5.25 4.35
CA PHE A 67 -11.40 -6.50 4.83
C PHE A 67 -11.31 -7.65 3.83
N ASN A 68 -10.59 -7.43 2.73
CA ASN A 68 -10.47 -8.35 1.60
C ASN A 68 -9.02 -8.80 1.52
N THR A 69 -8.67 -9.89 2.19
CA THR A 69 -7.51 -10.67 1.80
C THR A 69 -7.68 -11.10 0.34
N TRP A 70 -7.11 -10.32 -0.59
CA TRP A 70 -6.82 -10.75 -1.96
C TRP A 70 -7.97 -11.41 -2.75
N GLY A 71 -9.13 -10.75 -2.92
CA GLY A 71 -10.09 -11.28 -3.89
C GLY A 71 -11.49 -10.67 -3.92
N ALA A 72 -11.82 -10.14 -5.09
CA ALA A 72 -13.14 -9.86 -5.64
C ALA A 72 -13.90 -8.59 -5.14
N PRO A 73 -14.52 -7.82 -6.07
CA PRO A 73 -15.25 -6.58 -5.78
C PRO A 73 -16.66 -6.78 -5.21
N TRP A 74 -17.03 -7.99 -4.76
CA TRP A 74 -18.41 -8.38 -4.45
C TRP A 74 -18.63 -8.98 -3.04
N ARG A 75 -17.75 -8.69 -2.07
CA ARG A 75 -18.05 -9.03 -0.67
C ARG A 75 -18.75 -7.85 0.00
N GLU A 76 -19.79 -8.14 0.79
CA GLU A 76 -20.46 -7.14 1.62
C GLU A 76 -19.41 -6.39 2.47
N PRO A 77 -19.49 -5.05 2.54
CA PRO A 77 -18.59 -4.28 3.40
C PRO A 77 -18.67 -4.83 4.82
N ARG A 78 -17.58 -5.40 5.33
CA ARG A 78 -17.54 -5.76 6.76
C ARG A 78 -17.58 -4.48 7.57
N THR A 79 -18.28 -4.56 8.71
CA THR A 79 -18.21 -3.50 9.72
C THR A 79 -16.74 -3.32 10.13
N PRO A 80 -16.26 -2.08 10.26
CA PRO A 80 -14.93 -1.82 10.75
C PRO A 80 -14.60 -2.53 12.06
N SER A 81 -13.33 -2.89 12.25
CA SER A 81 -12.85 -3.54 13.46
C SER A 81 -11.50 -2.97 13.88
N TYR A 82 -11.21 -3.04 15.19
CA TYR A 82 -9.90 -2.68 15.73
C TYR A 82 -8.74 -3.50 15.14
N PHE A 83 -8.98 -4.77 14.84
CA PHE A 83 -7.96 -5.66 14.28
C PHE A 83 -7.56 -5.27 12.85
N ASP A 84 -8.47 -4.60 12.12
CA ASP A 84 -8.25 -4.18 10.74
C ASP A 84 -7.70 -2.74 10.65
N ARG A 85 -7.37 -2.10 11.78
CA ARG A 85 -6.84 -0.72 11.81
C ARG A 85 -5.58 -0.55 10.98
N GLY A 86 -4.64 -1.51 11.06
CA GLY A 86 -3.37 -1.45 10.33
C GLY A 86 -3.56 -1.45 8.81
N PRO A 87 -4.26 -2.45 8.24
CA PRO A 87 -4.65 -2.46 6.83
C PRO A 87 -5.43 -1.21 6.42
N ARG A 88 -6.34 -0.72 7.28
CA ARG A 88 -7.16 0.45 6.97
C ARG A 88 -6.35 1.75 6.94
N GLU A 89 -5.38 1.90 7.82
CA GLU A 89 -4.41 3.02 7.79
C GLU A 89 -3.60 3.00 6.48
N ALA A 90 -3.17 1.84 6.00
CA ALA A 90 -2.46 1.73 4.73
C ALA A 90 -3.34 2.15 3.55
N GLU A 91 -4.60 1.69 3.50
CA GLU A 91 -5.56 2.07 2.46
C GLU A 91 -5.83 3.59 2.43
N PHE A 92 -6.04 4.20 3.59
CA PHE A 92 -6.21 5.67 3.68
C PHE A 92 -4.96 6.44 3.27
N THR A 93 -3.78 5.90 3.57
CA THR A 93 -2.52 6.51 3.14
C THR A 93 -2.41 6.50 1.62
N ASP A 94 -2.65 5.33 1.01
CA ASP A 94 -2.60 5.17 -0.44
C ASP A 94 -3.61 6.09 -1.14
N TYR A 95 -4.82 6.18 -0.60
CA TYR A 95 -5.84 7.10 -1.09
C TYR A 95 -5.37 8.55 -1.00
N CYS A 96 -4.88 9.00 0.16
CA CYS A 96 -4.36 10.35 0.34
C CYS A 96 -3.22 10.68 -0.63
N MET A 97 -2.28 9.75 -0.84
CA MET A 97 -1.18 9.94 -1.78
C MET A 97 -1.69 10.09 -3.23
N ARG A 98 -2.67 9.28 -3.64
CA ARG A 98 -3.30 9.36 -4.96
C ARG A 98 -4.08 10.67 -5.15
N GLU A 99 -4.81 11.12 -4.14
CA GLU A 99 -5.52 12.42 -4.15
C GLU A 99 -4.54 13.60 -4.23
N ARG A 100 -3.34 13.47 -3.66
CA ARG A 100 -2.24 14.42 -3.88
C ARG A 100 -1.61 14.31 -5.27
N GLY A 101 -2.05 13.38 -6.13
CA GLY A 101 -1.55 13.20 -7.49
C GLY A 101 -0.33 12.28 -7.61
N TYR A 102 0.09 11.62 -6.53
CA TYR A 102 1.14 10.61 -6.60
C TYR A 102 0.64 9.32 -7.26
N ARG A 103 1.55 8.60 -7.92
CA ARG A 103 1.32 7.26 -8.45
C ARG A 103 2.41 6.32 -7.97
N LEU A 104 2.05 5.09 -7.63
CA LEU A 104 3.02 4.05 -7.31
C LEU A 104 3.68 3.56 -8.61
N GLN A 105 5.00 3.63 -8.71
CA GLN A 105 5.76 3.15 -9.86
C GLN A 105 6.87 2.19 -9.43
N VAL A 106 7.16 1.20 -10.27
CA VAL A 106 8.29 0.29 -10.07
C VAL A 106 9.59 1.01 -10.42
N VAL A 107 10.46 1.18 -9.44
CA VAL A 107 11.79 1.75 -9.56
C VAL A 107 12.76 0.61 -9.81
N GLY A 108 12.86 0.16 -11.07
CA GLY A 108 13.69 -0.99 -11.39
C GLY A 108 13.58 -1.58 -12.80
N SER A 109 12.90 -0.93 -13.76
CA SER A 109 13.05 -1.31 -15.17
C SER A 109 14.04 -0.35 -15.81
N ALA A 110 15.32 -0.72 -15.81
CA ALA A 110 16.23 -0.25 -16.85
C ALA A 110 15.58 -0.57 -18.20
N ARG A 111 15.47 0.44 -19.08
CA ARG A 111 15.49 0.21 -20.52
C ARG A 111 16.93 0.25 -20.98
#